data_AF-A0A4Q0HU58-F1
#
_entry.id   AF-A0A4Q0HU58-F1
#
_cell.length_a   1.000
_cell.length_b   1.000
_cell.length_c   1.000
_cell.angle_alpha   90.00
_cell.angle_beta   90.00
_cell.angle_gamma   90.00
#
_symmetry.space_group_name_H-M   'P 1'
#
loop_
_entity.id
_entity.type
_entity.pdbx_description
1 polymer ?
#
loop_
_entity_poly.entity_id
_entity_poly.type
_entity_poly.pdbx_seq_one_letter_code
_entity_poly.pdbx_strand_id
1 'polypeptide(L)' 'MSKVGHESWDEIYAGHFQINVDGWKVSIHKDCDEIDYCANCVSPDGRRWSFDAGDRYGTDPVALLSVWEHQTLEMLLKEI' A
#
# COMPACT_ATOMS: atom_id res chain seq x y z
N MET A 1 11.99 -2.68 -2.04
CA MET A 1 10.92 -2.06 -1.22
C MET A 1 11.52 -1.62 0.10
N SER A 2 11.13 -0.47 0.64
CA SER A 2 11.58 0.00 1.96
C SER A 2 10.46 0.73 2.69
N LYS A 3 10.43 0.65 4.01
CA LYS A 3 9.49 1.40 4.83
C LYS A 3 9.78 2.90 4.84
N VAL A 4 8.73 3.74 4.89
CA VAL A 4 8.85 5.22 4.93
C VAL A 4 8.72 5.79 6.35
N GLY A 5 8.14 5.02 7.28
CA GLY A 5 7.93 5.40 8.69
C GLY A 5 8.74 4.60 9.70
N HIS A 6 8.46 4.79 10.99
CA HIS A 6 9.07 4.04 12.10
C HIS A 6 8.25 2.80 12.50
N GLU A 7 6.94 2.85 12.37
CA GLU A 7 6.00 1.81 12.82
C GLU A 7 6.20 0.51 12.04
N SER A 8 6.31 -0.62 12.71
CA SER A 8 6.41 -1.94 12.04
C SER A 8 5.03 -2.46 11.65
N TRP A 9 4.99 -3.38 10.68
CA TRP A 9 3.74 -4.01 10.22
C TRP A 9 2.97 -4.72 11.35
N ASP A 10 3.69 -5.27 12.33
CA ASP A 10 3.14 -5.95 13.51
C ASP A 10 2.69 -5.00 14.63
N GLU A 11 3.20 -3.76 14.66
CA GLU A 11 2.79 -2.75 15.64
C GLU A 11 1.43 -2.14 15.34
N ILE A 12 1.04 -2.14 14.06
CA ILE A 12 -0.22 -1.56 13.59
C ILE A 12 -1.24 -2.69 13.39
N TYR A 13 -2.22 -2.74 14.29
CA TYR A 13 -3.36 -3.66 14.16
C TYR A 13 -4.26 -3.28 12.97
N ALA A 14 -4.56 -1.98 12.79
CA ALA A 14 -5.27 -1.46 11.64
C ALA A 14 -4.85 -0.02 11.38
N GLY A 15 -4.64 0.35 10.11
CA GLY A 15 -4.17 1.70 9.77
C GLY A 15 -3.46 1.80 8.43
N HIS A 16 -2.85 2.97 8.19
CA HIS A 16 -2.09 3.22 6.97
C HIS A 16 -0.62 2.89 7.15
N PHE A 17 -0.08 2.10 6.23
CA PHE A 17 1.32 1.74 6.17
C PHE A 17 1.96 2.34 4.91
N GLN A 18 3.07 3.06 5.07
CA GLN A 18 3.74 3.75 3.98
C GLN A 18 5.03 3.04 3.56
N ILE A 19 5.12 2.72 2.27
CA ILE A 19 6.26 2.05 1.66
C ILE A 19 6.78 2.83 0.46
N ASN A 20 8.06 2.61 0.17
CA ASN A 20 8.71 2.99 -1.07
C ASN A 20 8.95 1.76 -1.94
N VAL A 21 8.53 1.83 -3.20
CA VAL A 21 8.78 0.81 -4.22
C VAL A 21 9.32 1.50 -5.47
N ASP A 22 10.59 1.30 -5.79
CA ASP A 22 11.23 1.87 -6.99
C ASP A 22 10.97 3.39 -7.18
N GLY A 23 11.02 4.13 -6.08
CA GLY A 23 10.79 5.58 -6.04
C GLY A 23 9.32 6.01 -5.92
N TRP A 24 8.37 5.07 -6.03
CA TRP A 24 6.96 5.32 -5.72
C TRP A 24 6.75 5.32 -4.21
N LYS A 25 6.02 6.32 -3.71
CA LYS A 25 5.53 6.34 -2.32
C LYS A 25 4.11 5.81 -2.31
N VAL A 26 3.89 4.68 -1.67
CA VAL A 26 2.60 4.00 -1.62
C VAL A 26 2.12 3.94 -0.18
N SER A 27 0.88 4.35 0.05
CA SER A 27 0.19 4.25 1.33
C SER A 27 -0.87 3.16 1.20
N ILE A 28 -0.68 2.07 1.93
CA ILE A 28 -1.58 0.91 1.95
C ILE A 28 -2.41 0.97 3.24
N HIS A 29 -3.69 0.63 3.17
CA HIS A 29 -4.50 0.36 4.35
C HIS A 29 -4.46 -1.13 4.69
N LYS A 30 -4.22 -1.42 5.96
CA LYS A 30 -4.23 -2.76 6.54
C LYS A 30 -5.34 -2.83 7.59
N ASP A 31 -6.06 -3.94 7.61
CA ASP A 31 -6.91 -4.32 8.74
C ASP A 31 -6.50 -5.71 9.25
N CYS A 32 -6.32 -5.83 10.56
CA CYS A 32 -5.79 -6.99 11.25
C CYS A 32 -4.41 -7.43 10.72
N ASP A 33 -4.39 -8.34 9.73
CA ASP A 33 -3.19 -8.93 9.14
C ASP A 33 -3.19 -8.98 7.61
N GLU A 34 -4.20 -8.38 6.99
CA GLU A 34 -4.44 -8.41 5.55
C GLU A 34 -4.41 -7.00 4.97
N ILE A 35 -3.99 -6.90 3.71
CA ILE A 35 -4.08 -5.65 2.94
C ILE A 35 -5.52 -5.46 2.48
N ASP A 36 -6.08 -4.26 2.68
CA ASP A 36 -7.43 -3.92 2.26
C ASP A 36 -7.43 -3.08 0.95
N TYR A 37 -6.70 -1.95 0.89
CA TYR A 37 -6.62 -1.10 -0.31
C TYR A 37 -5.37 -0.19 -0.39
N CYS A 38 -4.98 0.31 -1.59
CA CYS A 38 -4.06 1.49 -1.70
C CYS A 38 -4.88 2.74 -1.36
N ALA A 39 -4.49 3.45 -0.31
CA ALA A 39 -5.10 4.73 0.06
C ALA A 39 -4.60 5.86 -0.85
N ASN A 40 -3.29 5.90 -1.14
CA ASN A 40 -2.70 6.81 -2.10
C ASN A 40 -1.34 6.31 -2.59
N CYS A 41 -1.01 6.74 -3.80
CA CYS A 41 0.15 6.26 -4.52
C CYS A 41 0.76 7.51 -5.23
N VAL A 42 2.03 7.85 -4.97
CA VAL A 42 2.74 9.00 -5.54
C VAL A 42 3.92 8.49 -6.37
N SER A 43 3.95 8.87 -7.64
CA SER A 43 5.02 8.49 -8.56
C SER A 43 6.30 9.28 -8.29
N PRO A 44 7.46 8.77 -8.78
CA PRO A 44 8.72 9.48 -8.70
C PRO A 44 8.69 10.87 -9.37
N ASP A 45 7.84 11.04 -10.40
CA ASP A 45 7.64 12.31 -11.12
C ASP A 45 6.62 13.25 -10.44
N GLY A 46 6.06 12.86 -9.29
CA GLY A 46 5.20 13.70 -8.46
C GLY A 46 3.71 13.61 -8.77
N ARG A 47 3.29 12.82 -9.76
CA ARG A 47 1.86 12.50 -9.99
C ARG A 47 1.30 11.75 -8.78
N ARG A 48 0.04 12.01 -8.46
CA ARG A 48 -0.63 11.42 -7.29
C ARG A 48 -1.92 10.75 -7.72
N TRP A 49 -2.14 9.57 -7.17
CA TRP A 49 -3.42 8.88 -7.17
C TRP A 49 -3.86 8.68 -5.72
N SER A 50 -5.15 8.79 -5.43
CA SER A 50 -5.70 8.53 -4.10
C SER A 50 -7.11 7.95 -4.19
N PHE A 51 -7.42 7.03 -3.28
CA PHE A 51 -8.70 6.33 -3.21
C PHE A 51 -9.89 7.30 -3.09
N ASP A 52 -9.75 8.33 -2.26
CA ASP A 52 -10.75 9.39 -2.03
C ASP A 52 -10.96 10.34 -3.23
N ALA A 53 -10.02 10.43 -4.17
CA ALA A 53 -10.08 11.44 -5.24
C ALA A 53 -11.21 11.21 -6.27
N GLY A 54 -12.05 10.20 -6.06
CA GLY A 54 -13.35 10.11 -6.71
C GLY A 54 -13.29 9.91 -8.21
N ASP A 55 -12.17 9.42 -8.75
CA ASP A 55 -12.18 8.92 -10.12
C ASP A 55 -13.09 7.70 -10.14
N ARG A 56 -14.28 7.87 -10.68
CA ARG A 56 -15.38 6.90 -10.69
C ARG A 56 -15.00 5.57 -11.37
N TYR A 57 -13.82 5.54 -11.99
CA TYR A 57 -13.21 4.44 -12.73
C TYR A 57 -11.88 3.95 -12.15
N GLY A 58 -11.38 4.58 -11.07
CA GLY A 58 -10.14 4.18 -10.42
C GLY A 58 -10.34 2.90 -9.64
N THR A 59 -10.00 1.75 -10.24
CA THR A 59 -9.89 0.49 -9.49
C THR A 59 -8.72 0.62 -8.52
N ASP A 60 -8.96 0.20 -7.28
CA ASP A 60 -7.91 0.09 -6.28
C ASP A 60 -6.74 -0.76 -6.82
N PRO A 61 -5.50 -0.23 -6.85
CA PRO A 61 -4.33 -0.96 -7.28
C PRO A 61 -4.13 -2.30 -6.58
N VAL A 62 -4.53 -2.42 -5.31
CA VAL A 62 -4.46 -3.70 -4.57
C VAL A 62 -5.45 -4.71 -5.16
N ALA A 63 -6.67 -4.27 -5.51
CA ALA A 63 -7.67 -5.13 -6.15
C ALA A 63 -7.28 -5.63 -7.55
N LEU A 64 -6.26 -5.04 -8.18
CA LEU A 64 -5.71 -5.52 -9.46
C LEU A 64 -4.68 -6.65 -9.29
N LEU A 65 -4.19 -6.88 -8.07
CA LEU A 65 -3.21 -7.92 -7.80
C LEU A 65 -3.88 -9.30 -7.89
N SER A 66 -3.17 -10.26 -8.48
CA SER A 66 -3.54 -11.66 -8.31
C SER A 66 -3.40 -12.09 -6.85
N VAL A 67 -4.04 -13.20 -6.48
CA VAL A 67 -3.93 -13.79 -5.14
C VAL A 67 -2.46 -14.00 -4.74
N TRP A 68 -1.61 -14.43 -5.67
CA TRP A 68 -0.19 -14.66 -5.40
C TRP A 68 0.58 -13.35 -5.18
N GLU A 69 0.32 -12.32 -5.98
CA GLU A 69 0.94 -11.00 -5.81
C GLU A 69 0.52 -10.36 -4.48
N HIS A 70 -0.75 -10.53 -4.09
CA HIS A 70 -1.28 -10.05 -2.81
C HIS A 70 -0.55 -10.70 -1.63
N GLN A 71 -0.46 -12.03 -1.61
CA GLN A 71 0.25 -12.76 -0.55
C GLN A 71 1.74 -12.43 -0.50
N THR A 72 2.37 -12.27 -1.68
CA THR A 72 3.78 -11.91 -1.77
C THR A 72 4.01 -10.52 -1.19
N LEU A 73 3.13 -9.56 -1.50
CA LEU A 73 3.18 -8.22 -0.94
C LEU A 73 3.04 -8.27 0.59
N GLU A 74 2.06 -8.97 1.14
CA GLU A 74 1.89 -9.13 2.59
C GLU A 74 3.12 -9.71 3.30
N MET A 75 3.74 -10.74 2.72
CA MET A 75 4.97 -11.31 3.27
C MET A 75 6.11 -10.29 3.26
N LEU A 76 6.31 -9.57 2.15
CA LEU A 76 7.35 -8.54 2.04
C LEU A 76 7.13 -7.39 3.03
N LEU A 77 5.87 -7.01 3.29
CA LEU A 77 5.53 -5.97 4.25
C LEU A 77 5.81 -6.38 5.70
N LYS A 78 5.65 -7.67 6.03
CA LYS A 78 6.02 -8.24 7.34
C LYS A 78 7.52 -8.28 7.59
N GLU A 79 8.35 -8.23 6.54
CA GLU A 79 9.81 -8.31 6.64
C GLU A 79 10.51 -6.94 6.80
N ILE A 80 9.78 -5.82 6.74
CA ILE A 80 10.32 -4.43 6.75
C ILE A 80 9.86 -3.58 7.95
#